data_AF-A0A3M1EDP9-F1
#
_entry.id   AF-A0A3M1EDP9-F1
#
_cell.length_a   1.000
_cell.length_b   1.000
_cell.length_c   1.000
_cell.angle_alpha   90.00
_cell.angle_beta   90.00
_cell.angle_gamma   90.00
#
_symmetry.space_group_name_H-M   'P 1'
#
loop_
_entity.id
_entity.type
_entity.pdbx_description
1 polymer ?
#
loop_
_entity_poly.entity_id
_entity_poly.type
_entity_poly.pdbx_seq_one_letter_code
_entity_poly.pdbx_strand_id
1 'polypeptide(L)' 'MKEERSPVLTTRALSHHFGQVIVADNINLTVHAGERIGIVGPN' A
#
# COMPACT_ATOMS: atom_id res chain seq x y z
N MET A 1 -20.28 19.11 1.86
CA MET A 1 -19.45 18.19 2.66
C MET A 1 -18.98 17.10 1.71
N LYS A 2 -17.68 16.90 1.51
CA LYS A 2 -17.20 15.80 0.68
C LYS A 2 -17.29 14.53 1.54
N GLU A 3 -18.03 13.53 1.09
CA GLU A 3 -17.98 12.21 1.73
C GLU A 3 -16.55 11.69 1.62
N GLU A 4 -15.90 11.55 2.78
CA GLU A 4 -14.64 10.83 2.92
C GLU A 4 -14.95 9.36 2.62
N ARG A 5 -14.58 8.89 1.42
CA ARG A 5 -14.88 7.53 0.98
C ARG A 5 -14.20 6.56 1.94
N SER A 6 -14.92 5.54 2.41
CA SER A 6 -14.34 4.57 3.34
C SER A 6 -13.11 3.88 2.70
N PRO A 7 -12.02 3.67 3.46
CA PRO A 7 -10.86 2.95 2.96
C PRO A 7 -11.25 1.49 2.67
N VAL A 8 -10.82 1.00 1.51
CA VAL A 8 -11.04 -0.40 1.07
C VAL A 8 -9.80 -1.26 1.27
N LEU A 9 -8.63 -0.65 1.38
CA LEU A 9 -7.37 -1.30 1.74
C LEU A 9 -6.60 -0.41 2.72
N THR A 10 -6.05 -1.03 3.76
CA THR A 10 -5.08 -0.38 4.64
C THR A 10 -3.99 -1.37 5.00
N THR A 11 -2.74 -0.95 4.86
CA THR A 11 -1.58 -1.68 5.37
C THR A 11 -0.97 -0.91 6.53
N ARG A 12 -0.40 -1.66 7.49
CA ARG A 12 0.35 -1.09 8.61
C ARG A 12 1.64 -1.88 8.74
N ALA A 13 2.77 -1.21 8.53
CA ALA A 13 4.10 -1.81 8.55
C ALA A 13 4.21 -3.13 7.74
N LEU A 14 3.63 -3.16 6.53
CA LEU A 14 3.71 -4.35 5.68
C LEU A 14 5.13 -4.53 5.16
N SER A 15 5.75 -5.65 5.52
CA SER A 15 7.04 -6.08 4.96
C SER A 15 6.89 -7.42 4.25
N HIS A 16 7.66 -7.63 3.19
CA HIS A 16 7.71 -8.88 2.44
C HIS A 16 9.15 -9.26 2.11
N HIS A 17 9.46 -10.55 2.31
CA HIS A 17 10.81 -11.08 2.27
C HIS A 17 10.87 -12.36 1.44
N PHE A 18 11.86 -12.45 0.55
CA PHE A 18 12.26 -13.71 -0.08
C PHE A 18 13.55 -14.20 0.57
N GLY A 19 13.41 -15.07 1.57
CA GLY A 19 14.53 -15.49 2.41
C GLY A 19 15.14 -14.30 3.15
N GLN A 20 16.41 -14.00 2.85
CA GLN A 20 17.13 -12.87 3.44
C GLN A 20 16.94 -11.54 2.68
N VAL A 21 16.30 -11.58 1.51
CA VAL A 21 16.06 -10.38 0.69
C VAL A 21 14.76 -9.72 1.14
N ILE A 22 14.84 -8.46 1.55
CA ILE A 22 13.67 -7.63 1.85
C ILE A 22 13.22 -6.95 0.56
N VAL A 23 12.04 -7.30 0.06
CA VAL A 23 11.50 -6.74 -1.20
C VAL A 23 10.46 -5.65 -0.99
N ALA A 24 9.87 -5.60 0.20
CA ALA A 24 9.08 -4.47 0.66
C ALA A 24 9.32 -4.33 2.16
N ASP A 25 9.51 -3.11 2.64
CA ASP A 25 9.77 -2.86 4.05
C ASP A 25 8.89 -1.74 4.58
N ASN A 26 8.19 -2.02 5.68
CA ASN A 26 7.38 -1.07 6.45
C ASN A 26 6.42 -0.22 5.58
N ILE A 27 5.71 -0.87 4.66
CA ILE A 27 4.78 -0.19 3.76
C ILE A 27 3.47 0.12 4.50
N ASN A 28 3.16 1.43 4.55
CA ASN A 28 1.94 1.99 5.13
C ASN A 28 1.14 2.67 4.02
N LEU A 29 0.08 2.02 3.55
CA LEU A 29 -0.75 2.46 2.43
C LEU A 29 -2.21 2.45 2.84
N THR A 30 -2.96 3.47 2.44
CA THR A 30 -4.43 3.48 2.51
C THR A 30 -4.98 3.73 1.12
N VAL A 31 -5.98 2.96 0.70
CA VAL A 31 -6.64 3.09 -0.60
C VAL A 31 -8.13 3.24 -0.38
N HIS A 32 -8.72 4.26 -0.99
CA HIS A 32 -10.14 4.55 -0.89
C HIS A 32 -10.92 3.97 -2.08
N ALA A 33 -12.23 3.78 -1.91
CA ALA A 33 -13.09 3.29 -2.99
C ALA A 33 -13.00 4.21 -4.24
N GLY A 34 -12.70 3.60 -5.39
CA GLY A 34 -12.55 4.28 -6.68
C GLY A 34 -11.22 5.01 -6.88
N GLU A 35 -10.29 4.92 -5.94
CA GLU A 35 -8.93 5.42 -6.09
C GLU A 35 -8.10 4.49 -6.98
N ARG A 36 -7.20 5.08 -7.80
CA ARG A 36 -6.25 4.35 -8.64
C ARG A 36 -4.84 4.78 -8.26
N ILE A 37 -4.00 3.80 -7.94
CA ILE A 37 -2.61 3.99 -7.53
C ILE A 37 -1.69 3.16 -8.44
N GLY A 38 -0.59 3.77 -8.87
CA GLY A 38 0.49 3.09 -9.57
C GLY A 38 1.66 2.88 -8.61
N ILE A 39 2.16 1.65 -8.54
CA ILE A 39 3.39 1.32 -7.83
C ILE A 39 4.50 1.21 -8.87
N VAL A 40 5.58 1.96 -8.68
CA VAL A 40 6.73 2.00 -9.60
C VAL A 40 8.02 1.72 -8.82
N GLY A 41 9.01 1.17 -9.52
CA GLY A 41 10.32 0.85 -8.95
C GLY A 41 11.29 0.44 -10.05
N PRO A 42 12.59 0.32 -9.72
CA PRO A 42 13.57 -0.28 -10.62
C PRO A 42 13.17 -1.70 -11.04
N ASN A 43 13.65 -2.13 -12.21
CA ASN A 43 13.49 -3.51 -12.70
C ASN A 43 14.40 -4.48 -11.94
#